data_AF-A0A1X7TJF0-F1
#
_entry.id   AF-A0A1X7TJF0-F1
#
_cell.length_a   1.000
_cell.length_b   1.000
_cell.length_c   1.000
_cell.angle_alpha   90.00
_cell.angle_beta   90.00
_cell.angle_gamma   90.00
#
_symmetry.space_group_name_H-M   'P 1'
#
loop_
_entity.id
_entity.type
_entity.pdbx_description
1 polymer ?
#
loop_
_entity_poly.entity_id
_entity_poly.type
_entity_poly.pdbx_seq_one_letter_code
_entity_poly.pdbx_strand_id
1 'polypeptide(L)'
;GINFILYDKLGFKPAVDDYYHLKNSLINKVLDQRRGIPISLSAVYQSVAHTLGITLLPVNFPAHFLLKYPQNLAKGDSEVFIDAYGRGQLLNQDECLGLIPFLTIPSPDMFNPVDPYKAMIRMVANIYSRSSINFDVGRQWDEEKNQW
;
A
#
# COMPACT_ATOMS: atom_id res chain seq x y z
N GLY A 1 -12.10 16.36 -4.96
CA GLY A 1 -11.39 15.77 -3.80
C GLY A 1 -10.22 14.94 -4.27
N ILE A 2 -9.35 14.50 -3.35
CA ILE A 2 -8.13 13.74 -3.67
C ILE A 2 -8.45 12.51 -4.52
N ASN A 3 -9.48 11.73 -4.16
CA ASN A 3 -9.90 10.53 -4.88
C ASN A 3 -10.18 10.80 -6.36
N PHE A 4 -10.98 11.81 -6.66
CA PHE A 4 -11.33 12.17 -8.05
C PHE A 4 -10.09 12.53 -8.87
N ILE A 5 -9.15 13.27 -8.29
CA ILE A 5 -7.94 13.66 -9.00
C ILE A 5 -7.05 12.44 -9.24
N LEU A 6 -6.75 11.65 -8.20
CA LEU A 6 -5.84 10.51 -8.34
C LEU A 6 -6.44 9.42 -9.23
N TYR A 7 -7.70 9.04 -9.00
CA TYR A 7 -8.25 7.85 -9.62
C TYR A 7 -9.03 8.11 -10.91
N ASP A 8 -9.72 9.24 -11.03
CA ASP A 8 -10.58 9.52 -12.20
C ASP A 8 -9.88 10.44 -13.22
N LYS A 9 -9.10 11.43 -12.76
CA LYS A 9 -8.36 12.33 -13.65
C LYS A 9 -6.98 11.80 -14.02
N LEU A 10 -6.20 11.35 -13.04
CA LEU A 10 -4.87 10.83 -13.28
C LEU A 10 -4.86 9.33 -13.57
N GLY A 11 -5.87 8.58 -13.12
CA GLY A 11 -5.98 7.15 -13.45
C GLY A 11 -5.02 6.25 -12.68
N PHE A 12 -4.65 6.63 -11.46
CA PHE A 12 -3.96 5.71 -10.54
C PHE A 12 -4.82 4.47 -10.30
N LYS A 13 -4.19 3.28 -10.30
CA LYS A 13 -4.89 2.02 -10.10
C LYS A 13 -4.04 0.92 -9.45
N PRO A 14 -4.68 -0.05 -8.78
CA PRO A 14 -4.05 -1.29 -8.35
C PRO A 14 -3.27 -2.04 -9.44
N ALA A 15 -2.12 -2.58 -9.07
CA ALA A 15 -1.36 -3.52 -9.89
C ALA A 15 -1.81 -4.98 -9.66
N VAL A 16 -3.09 -5.29 -9.86
CA VAL A 16 -3.67 -6.62 -9.50
C VAL A 16 -3.13 -7.76 -10.39
N ASP A 17 -2.94 -7.48 -11.68
CA ASP A 17 -2.47 -8.40 -12.73
C ASP A 17 -0.95 -8.67 -12.70
N ASP A 18 -0.19 -7.84 -11.99
CA ASP A 18 1.28 -7.86 -11.99
C ASP A 18 1.85 -7.49 -10.61
N TYR A 19 1.15 -7.91 -9.55
CA TYR A 19 1.34 -7.43 -8.18
C TYR A 19 2.77 -7.58 -7.63
N TYR A 20 3.46 -8.64 -8.03
CA TYR A 20 4.80 -8.97 -7.54
C TYR A 20 5.92 -8.29 -8.33
N HIS A 21 5.61 -7.54 -9.39
CA HIS A 21 6.64 -6.87 -10.15
C HIS A 21 7.26 -5.70 -9.38
N LEU A 22 8.60 -5.67 -9.34
CA LEU A 22 9.40 -4.68 -8.62
C LEU A 22 8.97 -3.22 -8.88
N LYS A 23 8.62 -2.88 -10.12
CA LYS A 23 8.22 -1.53 -10.55
C LYS A 23 7.03 -0.98 -9.76
N ASN A 24 6.14 -1.84 -9.27
CA ASN A 24 4.96 -1.42 -8.52
C ASN A 24 5.28 -0.97 -7.09
N SER A 25 6.52 -1.23 -6.61
CA SER A 25 7.04 -0.75 -5.33
C SER A 25 7.94 0.49 -5.47
N LEU A 26 8.48 0.77 -6.66
CA LEU A 26 9.42 1.88 -6.89
C LEU A 26 8.64 3.16 -7.19
N ILE A 27 8.72 4.17 -6.30
CA ILE A 27 7.85 5.35 -6.37
C ILE A 27 7.94 6.10 -7.71
N ASN A 28 9.13 6.21 -8.30
CA ASN A 28 9.32 6.83 -9.62
C ASN A 28 8.52 6.08 -10.70
N LYS A 29 8.56 4.75 -10.69
CA LYS A 29 7.81 3.91 -11.64
C LYS A 29 6.31 3.94 -11.37
N VAL A 30 5.89 4.00 -10.11
CA VAL A 30 4.48 4.16 -9.74
C VAL A 30 3.93 5.49 -10.23
N LEU A 31 4.68 6.58 -10.17
CA LEU A 31 4.26 7.88 -10.70
C LEU A 31 4.17 7.88 -12.23
N ASP A 32 5.14 7.27 -12.92
CA ASP A 32 5.15 7.15 -14.38
C ASP A 32 3.98 6.30 -14.89
N GLN A 33 3.80 5.11 -14.29
CA GLN A 33 2.83 4.11 -14.76
C GLN A 33 1.46 4.27 -14.15
N ARG A 34 1.35 5.02 -13.04
CA ARG A 34 0.14 5.20 -12.24
C ARG A 34 -0.43 3.86 -11.74
N ARG A 35 0.47 2.90 -11.48
CA ARG A 35 0.16 1.55 -10.99
C ARG A 35 1.03 1.24 -9.79
N GLY A 36 0.45 0.69 -8.73
CA GLY A 36 1.19 0.40 -7.51
C GLY A 36 0.56 -0.67 -6.64
N ILE A 37 1.29 -1.06 -5.60
CA ILE A 37 0.85 -1.92 -4.50
C ILE A 37 0.32 -1.06 -3.34
N PRO A 38 -0.27 -1.65 -2.28
CA PRO A 38 -0.89 -0.86 -1.21
C PRO A 38 0.01 0.21 -0.60
N ILE A 39 1.24 -0.14 -0.23
CA ILE A 39 2.14 0.83 0.42
C ILE A 39 2.57 1.98 -0.52
N SER A 40 2.76 1.70 -1.81
CA SER A 40 3.24 2.72 -2.74
C SER A 40 2.12 3.66 -3.18
N LEU A 41 0.89 3.16 -3.38
CA LEU A 41 -0.28 4.00 -3.62
C LEU A 41 -0.65 4.83 -2.38
N SER A 42 -0.53 4.25 -1.18
CA SER A 42 -0.72 4.98 0.08
C SER A 42 0.32 6.10 0.26
N ALA A 43 1.58 5.90 -0.13
CA ALA A 43 2.59 6.95 -0.11
C ALA A 43 2.25 8.12 -1.05
N VAL A 44 1.77 7.83 -2.27
CA VAL A 44 1.30 8.88 -3.20
C VAL A 44 0.12 9.64 -2.61
N TYR A 45 -0.90 8.92 -2.11
CA TYR A 45 -2.09 9.52 -1.53
C TYR A 45 -1.75 10.41 -0.33
N GLN A 46 -0.95 9.90 0.60
CA GLN A 46 -0.51 10.63 1.79
C GLN A 46 0.27 11.88 1.42
N SER A 47 1.13 11.82 0.40
CA SER A 47 1.90 12.99 -0.06
C SER A 47 0.98 14.10 -0.59
N VAL A 48 -0.04 13.74 -1.37
CA VAL A 48 -1.03 14.71 -1.88
C VAL A 48 -1.86 15.29 -0.73
N ALA A 49 -2.34 14.47 0.20
CA ALA A 49 -3.05 14.94 1.39
C ALA A 49 -2.20 15.91 2.22
N HIS A 50 -0.93 15.57 2.44
CA HIS A 50 0.00 16.41 3.19
C HIS A 50 0.22 17.76 2.51
N THR A 51 0.37 17.81 1.18
CA THR A 51 0.45 19.08 0.43
C THR A 51 -0.79 19.96 0.60
N LEU A 52 -1.95 19.36 0.86
CA LEU A 52 -3.20 20.06 1.15
C LEU A 52 -3.39 20.41 2.63
N GLY A 53 -2.38 20.20 3.47
CA GLY A 53 -2.43 20.45 4.91
C GLY A 53 -3.16 19.37 5.72
N ILE A 54 -3.41 18.20 5.12
CA ILE A 54 -4.09 17.08 5.78
C ILE A 54 -3.04 16.05 6.21
N THR A 55 -2.87 15.91 7.52
CA THR A 55 -2.00 14.87 8.09
C THR A 55 -2.73 13.54 8.12
N LEU A 56 -2.18 12.54 7.43
CA LEU A 56 -2.63 11.15 7.50
C LEU A 56 -1.51 10.29 8.09
N LEU A 57 -1.88 9.35 8.96
CA LEU A 57 -0.93 8.48 9.66
C LEU A 57 -0.84 7.11 8.98
N PRO A 58 0.36 6.58 8.69
CA PRO A 58 0.49 5.27 8.04
C PRO A 58 0.12 4.13 8.99
N VAL A 59 -0.55 3.10 8.49
CA VAL A 59 -0.95 1.91 9.27
C VAL A 59 -0.46 0.65 8.57
N ASN A 60 0.30 -0.15 9.32
CA ASN A 60 0.94 -1.36 8.82
C ASN A 60 0.00 -2.57 8.87
N PHE A 61 -0.96 -2.62 7.96
CA PHE A 61 -2.03 -3.61 7.96
C PHE A 61 -1.62 -4.95 7.29
N PRO A 62 -2.06 -6.13 7.76
CA PRO A 62 -1.73 -7.42 7.13
C PRO A 62 -2.15 -7.49 5.68
N ALA A 63 -1.25 -7.97 4.80
CA ALA A 63 -1.40 -8.01 3.35
C ALA A 63 -1.72 -6.67 2.65
N HIS A 64 -1.86 -5.57 3.41
CA HIS A 64 -2.30 -4.27 2.91
C HIS A 64 -1.47 -3.12 3.48
N PHE A 65 -1.85 -1.87 3.19
CA PHE A 65 -1.29 -0.70 3.85
C PHE A 65 -2.30 0.44 3.82
N LEU A 66 -2.71 0.87 5.00
CA LEU A 66 -3.79 1.85 5.16
C LEU A 66 -3.22 3.20 5.60
N LEU A 67 -4.02 4.25 5.44
CA LEU A 67 -3.80 5.54 6.08
C LEU A 67 -4.91 5.77 7.11
N LYS A 68 -4.59 6.41 8.23
CA LYS A 68 -5.54 6.73 9.29
C LYS A 68 -5.67 8.23 9.43
N TYR A 69 -6.89 8.73 9.50
CA TYR A 69 -7.12 10.14 9.82
C TYR A 69 -6.95 10.33 11.34
N PRO A 70 -6.14 11.29 11.80
CA PRO A 70 -5.95 11.55 13.22
C PRO A 70 -7.24 12.14 13.80
N GLN A 71 -8.04 11.30 14.46
CA GLN A 71 -9.27 11.73 15.12
C GLN A 71 -9.08 11.91 16.62
N ASN A 72 -9.90 12.77 17.21
CA ASN A 72 -9.89 12.99 18.63
C ASN A 72 -10.90 12.05 19.30
N LEU A 73 -10.44 10.85 19.66
CA LEU A 73 -11.28 9.83 20.31
C LEU A 73 -11.94 10.34 21.61
N ALA A 74 -11.32 11.31 22.30
CA ALA A 74 -11.91 11.93 23.49
C ALA A 74 -13.18 12.76 23.18
N LYS A 75 -13.43 13.08 21.91
CA LYS A 75 -14.65 13.74 21.43
C LYS A 75 -15.72 12.74 20.93
N GLY A 76 -15.48 11.43 21.04
CA GLY A 76 -16.40 10.40 20.55
C GLY A 76 -16.34 10.15 19.04
N ASP A 77 -15.33 10.73 18.38
CA ASP A 77 -15.04 10.51 16.97
C ASP A 77 -14.71 9.03 16.70
N SER A 78 -15.29 8.44 15.65
CA SER A 78 -15.03 7.05 15.25
C SER A 78 -13.77 6.96 14.39
N GLU A 79 -12.90 5.98 14.59
CA GLU A 79 -11.70 5.84 13.75
C GLU A 79 -12.04 5.69 12.26
N VAL A 80 -11.32 6.43 11.42
CA VAL A 80 -11.46 6.37 9.95
C VAL A 80 -10.13 6.03 9.32
N PHE A 81 -10.15 4.99 8.51
CA PHE A 81 -9.06 4.53 7.68
C PHE A 81 -9.36 4.86 6.22
N ILE A 82 -8.30 4.98 5.43
CA ILE A 82 -8.35 5.27 4.00
C ILE A 82 -7.56 4.17 3.30
N ASP A 83 -8.21 3.47 2.39
CA ASP A 83 -7.58 2.50 1.52
C ASP A 83 -7.23 3.13 0.17
N ALA A 84 -5.98 3.57 0.01
CA ALA A 84 -5.52 4.15 -1.25
C ALA A 84 -5.44 3.14 -2.41
N TYR A 85 -5.32 1.85 -2.12
CA TYR A 85 -5.35 0.78 -3.12
C TYR A 85 -6.80 0.52 -3.57
N GLY A 86 -7.73 0.51 -2.63
CA GLY A 86 -9.19 0.50 -2.82
C GLY A 86 -9.77 1.83 -3.30
N ARG A 87 -9.03 2.61 -4.09
CA ARG A 87 -9.47 3.90 -4.67
C ARG A 87 -9.89 4.96 -3.65
N GLY A 88 -9.24 4.98 -2.48
CA GLY A 88 -9.45 5.98 -1.43
C GLY A 88 -10.72 5.75 -0.63
N GLN A 89 -11.22 4.52 -0.56
CA GLN A 89 -12.38 4.15 0.24
C GLN A 89 -12.13 4.51 1.71
N LEU A 90 -13.12 5.15 2.33
CA LEU A 90 -13.14 5.37 3.78
C LEU A 90 -13.67 4.11 4.45
N LEU A 91 -12.96 3.64 5.47
CA LEU A 91 -13.24 2.39 6.16
C LEU A 91 -13.28 2.60 7.67
N ASN A 92 -14.19 1.94 8.36
CA ASN A 92 -14.10 1.70 9.79
C ASN A 92 -13.25 0.43 10.08
N GLN A 93 -13.06 0.08 11.36
CA GLN A 93 -12.27 -1.10 11.74
C GLN A 93 -12.85 -2.41 11.21
N ASP A 94 -14.17 -2.60 11.27
CA ASP A 94 -14.83 -3.84 10.79
C ASP A 94 -14.67 -4.01 9.28
N GLU A 95 -14.80 -2.92 8.52
CA GLU A 95 -14.60 -2.94 7.07
C GLU A 95 -13.13 -3.24 6.71
N CYS A 96 -12.17 -2.77 7.52
CA CYS A 96 -10.76 -3.12 7.35
C CYS A 96 -10.51 -4.62 7.56
N LEU A 97 -11.22 -5.28 8.48
CA LEU A 97 -11.12 -6.73 8.67
C LEU A 97 -11.51 -7.51 7.41
N GLY A 98 -12.37 -6.95 6.55
CA GLY A 98 -12.67 -7.53 5.25
C GLY A 98 -11.49 -7.57 4.27
N LEU A 99 -10.40 -6.85 4.55
CA LEU A 99 -9.20 -6.79 3.72
C LEU A 99 -8.12 -7.82 4.08
N ILE A 100 -8.23 -8.48 5.24
CA ILE A 100 -7.21 -9.43 5.69
C ILE A 100 -7.39 -10.80 4.99
N PRO A 101 -6.29 -11.51 4.67
CA PRO A 101 -6.38 -12.89 4.20
C PRO A 101 -7.03 -13.81 5.24
N PHE A 102 -7.77 -14.83 4.79
CA PHE A 102 -8.54 -15.76 5.63
C PHE A 102 -7.77 -16.39 6.81
N LEU A 103 -6.47 -16.66 6.64
CA LEU A 103 -5.63 -17.28 7.67
C LEU A 103 -4.97 -16.27 8.62
N THR A 104 -5.24 -14.98 8.47
CA THR A 104 -4.66 -13.93 9.32
C THR A 104 -5.44 -13.84 10.61
N ILE A 105 -4.74 -13.95 11.75
CA ILE A 105 -5.32 -13.68 13.07
C ILE A 105 -5.26 -12.17 13.32
N PRO A 106 -6.40 -11.47 13.48
CA PRO A 106 -6.40 -10.05 13.80
C PRO A 106 -5.70 -9.78 15.13
N SER A 107 -4.92 -8.70 15.19
CA SER A 107 -4.35 -8.19 16.45
C SER A 107 -4.76 -6.74 16.65
N PRO A 108 -5.00 -6.28 17.89
CA PRO A 108 -5.39 -4.88 18.13
C PRO A 108 -4.40 -3.86 17.54
N ASP A 109 -3.11 -4.20 17.54
CA ASP A 109 -2.04 -3.32 17.04
C ASP A 109 -2.08 -3.08 15.52
N MET A 110 -2.81 -3.89 14.76
CA MET A 110 -2.89 -3.74 13.30
C MET A 110 -3.54 -2.43 12.85
N PHE A 111 -4.30 -1.77 13.73
CA PHE A 111 -4.98 -0.49 13.50
C PHE A 111 -4.17 0.73 13.98
N ASN A 112 -3.04 0.47 14.65
CA ASN A 112 -2.21 1.53 15.22
C ASN A 112 -1.35 2.16 14.12
N PRO A 113 -1.22 3.51 14.12
CA PRO A 113 -0.20 4.18 13.34
C PRO A 113 1.18 3.57 13.56
N VAL A 114 1.95 3.49 12.49
CA VAL A 114 3.36 3.10 12.57
C VAL A 114 4.28 4.30 12.39
N ASP A 115 5.47 4.18 12.97
CA ASP A 115 6.54 5.14 12.74
C ASP A 115 6.92 5.17 11.24
N PRO A 116 7.20 6.35 10.65
CA PRO A 116 7.65 6.47 9.26
C PRO A 116 8.83 5.56 8.90
N TYR A 117 9.76 5.34 9.83
CA TYR A 117 10.88 4.41 9.66
C TYR A 117 10.40 2.95 9.48
N LYS A 118 9.40 2.51 10.25
CA LYS A 118 8.79 1.18 10.08
C LYS A 118 8.07 1.05 8.73
N ALA A 119 7.38 2.10 8.29
CA ALA A 119 6.78 2.15 6.96
C ALA A 119 7.85 2.04 5.86
N MET A 120 8.97 2.74 6.01
CA MET A 120 10.12 2.65 5.10
C MET A 120 10.73 1.24 5.09
N ILE A 121 10.92 0.60 6.25
CA ILE A 121 11.38 -0.80 6.31
C ILE A 121 10.45 -1.72 5.52
N ARG A 122 9.13 -1.57 5.64
CA ARG A 122 8.19 -2.38 4.84
C ARG A 122 8.30 -2.08 3.35
N MET A 123 8.53 -0.82 2.96
CA MET A 123 8.80 -0.45 1.57
C MET A 123 10.02 -1.19 1.03
N VAL A 124 11.13 -1.18 1.78
CA VAL A 124 12.38 -1.87 1.42
C VAL A 124 12.18 -3.38 1.39
N ALA A 125 11.49 -3.96 2.37
CA ALA A 125 11.18 -5.39 2.39
C ALA A 125 10.33 -5.80 1.17
N ASN A 126 9.38 -4.96 0.76
CA ASN A 126 8.59 -5.17 -0.44
C ASN A 126 9.45 -5.15 -1.72
N ILE A 127 10.43 -4.24 -1.80
CA ILE A 127 11.38 -4.17 -2.92
C ILE A 127 12.26 -5.42 -2.94
N TYR A 128 12.89 -5.75 -1.80
CA TYR A 128 13.81 -6.88 -1.66
C TYR A 128 13.15 -8.22 -2.02
N SER A 129 11.98 -8.50 -1.43
CA SER A 129 11.23 -9.74 -1.70
C SER A 129 10.92 -9.91 -3.19
N ARG A 130 10.64 -8.82 -3.91
CA ARG A 130 10.30 -8.84 -5.34
C ARG A 130 11.53 -8.89 -6.25
N SER A 131 12.65 -8.29 -5.83
CA SER A 131 13.92 -8.44 -6.56
C SER A 131 14.46 -9.87 -6.48
N SER A 132 14.33 -10.53 -5.32
CA SER A 132 14.82 -11.91 -5.14
C SER A 132 14.03 -12.91 -5.97
N ILE A 133 12.69 -12.76 -6.04
CA ILE A 133 11.83 -13.59 -6.91
C ILE A 133 12.25 -13.46 -8.38
N ASN A 134 12.47 -12.23 -8.87
CA ASN A 134 12.91 -12.00 -10.25
C ASN A 134 14.32 -12.60 -10.51
N PHE A 135 15.20 -12.60 -9.52
CA PHE A 135 16.51 -13.23 -9.62
C PHE A 135 16.42 -14.75 -9.71
N ASP A 136 15.55 -15.38 -8.91
CA ASP A 136 15.37 -16.83 -8.92
C ASP A 136 14.68 -17.32 -10.21
N VAL A 137 13.66 -16.61 -10.69
CA VAL A 137 13.01 -16.92 -11.99
C VAL A 137 13.97 -16.72 -13.16
N GLY A 138 14.79 -15.65 -13.13
CA GLY A 138 15.82 -15.42 -14.15
C GLY A 138 16.85 -16.55 -14.20
N ARG A 139 17.31 -17.04 -13.04
CA ARG A 139 18.20 -18.19 -12.97
C ARG A 139 17.58 -19.48 -13.52
N GLN A 140 16.33 -19.78 -13.15
CA GLN A 140 15.65 -20.97 -13.68
C GLN A 140 15.50 -20.94 -15.20
N TRP A 141 15.19 -19.76 -15.77
CA TRP A 141 15.06 -19.59 -17.21
C TRP A 141 16.40 -19.75 -17.96
N ASP A 142 17.49 -19.24 -17.38
CA ASP A 142 18.84 -19.41 -17.95
C ASP A 142 19.34 -20.86 -17.82
N GLU A 143 18.99 -21.56 -16.73
CA GLU A 143 19.28 -22.99 -16.55
C GLU A 143 18.52 -23.87 -17.57
N GLU A 144 17.24 -23.60 -17.83
CA GLU A 144 16.45 -24.32 -18.83
C GLU A 144 16.94 -24.09 -20.27
N LYS A 145 17.43 -22.89 -20.60
CA LYS A 145 18.00 -22.58 -21.91
C LYS A 145 19.39 -23.19 -22.15
N ASN A 146 20.15 -23.45 -21.09
CA ASN A 146 21.45 -24.12 -21.19
C ASN A 146 21.34 -25.65 -21.27
N GLN A 147 20.13 -26.20 -21.36
CA GLN A 147 19.86 -27.64 -21.54
C GLN A 147 19.50 -28.02 -23.00
N TRP A 148 19.55 -27.08 -23.95
CA TRP A 148 19.30 -27.31 -25.39
C TRP A 148 20.47 -26.86 -26.25
#